data_AF-A0A8K0ID73-F1
#
_entry.id   AF-A0A8K0ID73-F1
#
_cell.length_a   1.000
_cell.length_b   1.000
_cell.length_c   1.000
_cell.angle_alpha   90.00
_cell.angle_beta   90.00
_cell.angle_gamma   90.00
#
_symmetry.space_group_name_H-M   'P 1'
#
loop_
_entity.id
_entity.type
_entity.pdbx_description
1 polymer ?
#
loop_
_entity_poly.entity_id
_entity_poly.type
_entity_poly.pdbx_seq_one_letter_code
_entity_poly.pdbx_strand_id
1 'polypeptide(L)'
;MIRRSRGIEEALLKHLGVKRNEVTEDGMFSVGEMECMGCCVNAPMIAVADYAKGSEGYTYNYYGDVTPKRGIEIVDMLRKGENPPVGTQNPDRIRSGPAGGNTTLLGEPKAPPCRDLDAC
;
A
#
# COMPACT_ATOMS: atom_id res chain seq x y z
N MET A 1 -3.68 6.79 -11.65
CA MET A 1 -4.69 6.95 -12.72
C MET A 1 -4.67 5.81 -13.76
N ILE A 2 -3.65 5.66 -14.61
CA ILE A 2 -3.64 4.69 -15.75
C ILE A 2 -3.82 3.22 -15.35
N ARG A 3 -3.40 2.84 -14.13
CA ARG A 3 -3.59 1.49 -13.57
C ARG A 3 -4.94 1.33 -12.87
N ARG A 4 -5.95 2.10 -13.29
CA ARG A 4 -7.35 2.04 -12.83
C ARG A 4 -7.57 2.34 -11.34
N SER A 5 -6.78 3.25 -10.76
CA SER A 5 -6.95 3.68 -9.36
C SER A 5 -8.33 4.31 -9.09
N ARG A 6 -8.93 5.00 -10.07
CA ARG A 6 -10.29 5.56 -9.96
C ARG A 6 -11.35 4.50 -9.66
N GLY A 7 -11.24 3.32 -10.26
CA GLY A 7 -12.18 2.21 -10.00
C GLY A 7 -12.05 1.62 -8.60
N ILE A 8 -10.92 1.80 -7.93
CA ILE A 8 -10.75 1.43 -6.52
C ILE A 8 -11.45 2.46 -5.64
N GLU A 9 -11.23 3.75 -5.92
CA GLU A 9 -11.88 4.83 -5.19
C GLU A 9 -13.41 4.74 -5.27
N GLU A 10 -13.97 4.57 -6.47
CA GLU A 10 -15.41 4.39 -6.68
C GLU A 10 -15.96 3.18 -5.90
N ALA A 11 -15.23 2.07 -5.88
CA ALA A 11 -15.63 0.88 -5.14
C ALA A 11 -15.61 1.12 -3.61
N LEU A 12 -14.61 1.84 -3.11
CA LEU A 12 -14.50 2.18 -1.69
C LEU A 12 -15.58 3.17 -1.25
N LEU A 13 -15.80 4.24 -2.02
CA LEU A 13 -16.87 5.21 -1.74
C LEU A 13 -18.25 4.55 -1.75
N LYS A 14 -18.50 3.66 -2.73
CA LYS A 14 -19.75 2.90 -2.80
C LYS A 14 -19.93 1.93 -1.63
N HIS A 15 -18.86 1.24 -1.22
CA HIS A 15 -18.90 0.29 -0.11
C HIS A 15 -19.11 0.99 1.24
N LEU A 16 -18.46 2.13 1.43
CA LEU A 16 -18.57 2.91 2.66
C LEU A 16 -19.81 3.81 2.71
N GLY A 17 -20.46 4.05 1.58
CA GLY A 17 -21.68 4.87 1.51
C GLY A 17 -21.45 6.37 1.72
N VAL A 18 -20.22 6.85 1.48
CA VAL A 18 -19.82 8.25 1.71
C VAL A 18 -19.36 8.91 0.43
N LYS A 19 -19.41 10.25 0.38
CA LYS A 19 -18.70 11.00 -0.67
C LYS A 19 -17.23 11.17 -0.28
N ARG A 20 -16.43 11.59 -1.26
CA ARG A 20 -15.02 11.90 -1.03
C ARG A 20 -14.88 12.94 0.08
N ASN A 21 -13.94 12.71 0.99
CA ASN A 21 -13.65 13.52 2.17
C ASN A 21 -14.79 13.59 3.22
N GLU A 22 -15.83 12.77 3.11
CA GLU A 22 -16.79 12.57 4.19
C GLU A 22 -16.34 11.44 5.11
N VAL A 23 -16.77 11.50 6.36
CA VAL A 23 -16.55 10.45 7.36
C VAL A 23 -17.79 9.58 7.39
N THR A 24 -17.59 8.26 7.50
CA THR A 24 -18.68 7.30 7.66
C THR A 24 -19.49 7.54 8.94
N GLU A 25 -20.76 7.12 8.96
CA GLU A 25 -21.64 7.29 10.13
C GLU A 25 -21.10 6.58 11.38
N ASP A 26 -20.34 5.50 11.21
CA ASP A 26 -19.65 4.78 12.29
C ASP A 26 -18.42 5.54 12.82
N GLY A 27 -18.01 6.65 12.18
CA GLY A 27 -16.84 7.45 12.55
C GLY A 27 -15.50 6.79 12.25
N MET A 28 -15.49 5.64 11.57
CA MET A 28 -14.30 4.79 11.44
C MET A 28 -13.43 5.11 10.22
N PHE A 29 -14.05 5.50 9.09
CA PHE A 29 -13.34 5.64 7.82
C PHE A 29 -13.64 6.96 7.12
N SER A 30 -12.65 7.47 6.42
CA SER A 30 -12.78 8.54 5.43
C SER A 30 -11.94 8.19 4.20
N VAL A 31 -12.43 8.59 3.03
CA VAL A 31 -11.73 8.33 1.75
C VAL A 31 -11.33 9.65 1.13
N GLY A 32 -10.03 9.85 0.97
CA GLY A 32 -9.44 11.01 0.32
C GLY A 32 -8.65 10.63 -0.92
N GLU A 33 -8.68 11.49 -1.94
CA GLU A 33 -7.75 11.39 -3.08
C GLU A 33 -6.42 12.07 -2.68
N MET A 34 -5.32 11.37 -2.92
CA MET A 34 -3.97 11.87 -2.73
C MET A 34 -3.20 11.79 -4.04
N GLU A 35 -2.17 12.62 -4.17
CA GLU A 35 -1.29 12.65 -5.33
C GLU A 35 -0.30 11.47 -5.34
N CYS A 36 0.89 11.65 -5.90
CA CYS A 36 1.90 10.62 -5.92
C CYS A 36 2.31 10.20 -4.49
N MET A 37 2.08 8.93 -4.17
CA MET A 37 2.42 8.30 -2.88
C MET A 37 3.69 7.42 -2.96
N GLY A 38 4.51 7.56 -4.00
CA GLY A 38 5.77 6.81 -4.15
C GLY A 38 5.64 5.30 -4.41
N CYS A 39 4.42 4.76 -4.54
CA CYS A 39 4.15 3.33 -4.76
C CYS A 39 3.88 3.01 -6.25
N CYS A 40 4.55 3.69 -7.17
CA CYS A 40 4.19 3.72 -8.60
C CYS A 40 4.34 2.36 -9.30
N VAL A 41 5.38 1.59 -8.99
CA VAL A 41 5.59 0.24 -9.57
C VAL A 41 4.58 -0.78 -9.06
N ASN A 42 4.03 -0.53 -7.87
CA ASN A 42 2.95 -1.27 -7.23
C ASN A 42 1.59 -0.64 -7.50
N ALA A 43 1.45 0.16 -8.56
CA ALA A 43 0.16 0.74 -8.89
C ALA A 43 -0.82 -0.34 -9.40
N PRO A 44 -2.09 -0.30 -8.96
CA PRO A 44 -2.71 0.74 -8.13
C PRO A 44 -2.57 0.47 -6.60
N MET A 45 -2.71 1.52 -5.79
CA MET A 45 -2.41 1.47 -4.35
C MET A 45 -3.44 2.24 -3.51
N ILE A 46 -3.52 1.92 -2.22
CA ILE A 46 -4.19 2.71 -1.19
C ILE A 46 -3.25 2.88 0.00
N ALA A 47 -3.33 4.01 0.69
CA ALA A 47 -2.65 4.24 1.96
C ALA A 47 -3.71 4.33 3.06
N VAL A 48 -3.48 3.63 4.18
CA VAL A 48 -4.34 3.69 5.36
C VAL A 48 -3.55 4.35 6.48
N ALA A 49 -4.06 5.48 6.94
CA ALA A 49 -3.63 6.12 8.18
C ALA A 49 -4.47 5.57 9.32
N ASP A 50 -3.91 4.69 10.13
CA ASP A 50 -4.58 4.17 11.32
C ASP A 50 -4.37 5.14 12.49
N TYR A 51 -5.45 5.79 12.90
CA TYR A 51 -5.49 6.71 14.03
C TYR A 51 -6.11 6.08 15.30
N ALA A 52 -6.50 4.80 15.28
CA ALA A 52 -7.31 4.19 16.34
C ALA A 52 -6.61 4.18 17.72
N LYS A 53 -5.28 4.11 17.74
CA LYS A 53 -4.46 4.02 18.97
C LYS A 53 -3.73 5.32 19.32
N GLY A 54 -4.12 6.46 18.72
CA GLY A 54 -3.47 7.74 18.95
C GLY A 54 -1.99 7.75 18.53
N SER A 55 -1.17 8.56 19.19
CA SER A 55 0.23 8.78 18.81
C SER A 55 1.14 7.56 18.97
N GLU A 56 0.85 6.68 19.93
CA GLU A 56 1.72 5.53 20.23
C GLU A 56 1.51 4.36 19.26
N GLY A 57 0.32 4.25 18.67
CA GLY A 57 -0.02 3.17 17.74
C GLY A 57 -0.39 3.67 16.34
N TYR A 58 -0.02 4.90 15.99
CA TYR A 58 -0.23 5.44 14.66
C TYR A 58 0.55 4.62 13.62
N THR A 59 -0.14 4.15 12.59
CA THR A 59 0.51 3.51 11.45
C THR A 59 0.08 4.14 10.14
N TYR A 60 1.02 4.24 9.20
CA TYR A 60 0.76 4.72 7.85
C TYR A 60 1.14 3.62 6.86
N ASN A 61 0.17 2.78 6.56
CA ASN A 61 0.39 1.52 5.86
C ASN A 61 0.11 1.67 4.36
N TYR A 62 1.06 1.20 3.56
CA TYR A 62 0.96 1.17 2.10
C TYR A 62 0.47 -0.20 1.64
N TYR A 63 -0.65 -0.21 0.91
CA TYR A 63 -1.18 -1.39 0.24
C TYR A 63 -1.05 -1.18 -1.26
N GLY A 64 -0.12 -1.90 -1.89
CA GLY A 64 0.15 -1.85 -3.32
C GLY A 64 -0.49 -3.02 -4.08
N ASP A 65 -0.58 -2.91 -5.40
CA ASP A 65 -1.18 -3.90 -6.30
C ASP A 65 -2.62 -4.27 -5.94
N VAL A 66 -3.39 -3.28 -5.48
CA VAL A 66 -4.75 -3.46 -4.95
C VAL A 66 -5.77 -3.61 -6.07
N THR A 67 -6.75 -4.49 -5.89
CA THR A 67 -7.94 -4.55 -6.76
C THR A 67 -9.15 -3.98 -6.03
N PRO A 68 -10.23 -3.58 -6.72
CA PRO A 68 -11.43 -3.09 -6.04
C PRO A 68 -11.97 -4.07 -4.98
N LYS A 69 -11.95 -5.38 -5.28
CA LYS A 69 -12.33 -6.42 -4.33
C LYS A 69 -11.40 -6.43 -3.10
N ARG A 70 -10.09 -6.41 -3.35
CA ARG A 70 -9.10 -6.42 -2.28
C ARG A 70 -9.14 -5.15 -1.42
N GLY A 71 -9.43 -4.00 -2.01
CA GLY A 71 -9.63 -2.75 -1.27
C GLY A 71 -10.79 -2.84 -0.28
N ILE A 72 -11.91 -3.43 -0.70
CA ILE A 72 -13.07 -3.69 0.17
C ILE A 72 -12.69 -4.66 1.30
N GLU A 73 -12.01 -5.77 0.97
CA GLU A 73 -11.54 -6.73 1.98
C GLU A 73 -10.64 -6.08 3.04
N ILE A 74 -9.69 -5.23 2.62
CA ILE A 74 -8.80 -4.49 3.54
C ILE A 74 -9.61 -3.62 4.49
N VAL A 75 -10.57 -2.86 3.98
CA VAL A 75 -11.45 -2.01 4.81
C VAL A 75 -12.28 -2.84 5.79
N ASP A 76 -12.83 -3.98 5.35
CA ASP A 76 -13.63 -4.84 6.22
C ASP A 76 -12.77 -5.53 7.30
N MET A 77 -11.52 -5.89 6.99
CA MET A 77 -10.57 -6.41 7.98
C MET A 77 -10.22 -5.33 9.02
N LEU A 78 -9.94 -4.10 8.58
CA LEU A 78 -9.68 -2.98 9.48
C LEU A 78 -10.88 -2.66 10.36
N ARG A 79 -12.11 -2.73 9.82
CA ARG A 79 -13.34 -2.52 10.59
C ARG A 79 -13.51 -3.54 11.72
N LYS A 80 -13.01 -4.77 11.53
CA LYS A 80 -12.98 -5.83 12.56
C LYS A 80 -11.84 -5.66 13.58
N GLY A 81 -10.95 -4.69 13.40
CA GLY A 81 -9.76 -4.51 14.21
C GLY A 81 -8.61 -5.47 13.85
N GLU A 82 -8.69 -6.13 12.69
CA GLU A 82 -7.60 -6.96 12.17
C GLU A 82 -6.56 -6.10 11.45
N ASN A 83 -5.30 -6.56 11.41
CA ASN A 83 -4.22 -5.89 10.70
C ASN A 83 -3.95 -6.60 9.36
N PRO A 84 -4.41 -6.05 8.21
CA PRO A 84 -4.14 -6.66 6.92
C PRO A 84 -2.65 -6.57 6.57
N PRO A 85 -2.11 -7.55 5.80
CA PRO A 85 -0.69 -7.60 5.46
C PRO A 85 -0.28 -6.36 4.65
N VAL A 86 0.71 -5.63 5.17
CA VAL A 86 1.20 -4.38 4.58
C VAL A 86 2.14 -4.68 3.41
N GLY A 87 2.08 -3.84 2.36
CA GLY A 87 2.89 -3.98 1.16
C GLY A 87 2.07 -4.41 -0.05
N THR A 88 2.71 -5.15 -0.97
CA THR A 88 2.03 -5.65 -2.16
C THR A 88 0.96 -6.67 -1.77
N GLN A 89 -0.25 -6.49 -2.32
CA GLN A 89 -1.35 -7.45 -2.21
C GLN A 89 -1.27 -8.52 -3.30
N ASN A 90 -0.27 -8.47 -4.17
CA ASN A 90 -0.01 -9.48 -5.18
C ASN A 90 1.06 -10.47 -4.67
N PRO A 91 0.72 -11.76 -4.46
CA PRO A 91 1.65 -12.75 -3.93
C PRO A 91 2.77 -13.11 -4.91
N ASP A 92 2.56 -12.90 -6.22
CA ASP A 92 3.54 -13.26 -7.27
C ASP A 92 4.73 -12.28 -7.32
N ARG A 93 4.75 -11.29 -6.44
CA ARG A 93 5.72 -10.20 -6.42
C ARG A 93 6.35 -10.04 -5.04
N ILE A 94 7.65 -9.79 -5.02
CA ILE A 94 8.37 -9.41 -3.80
C ILE A 94 8.41 -7.89 -3.72
N ARG A 95 7.65 -7.27 -2.81
CA ARG A 95 7.60 -5.81 -2.61
C ARG A 95 7.44 -5.06 -3.94
N SER A 96 8.48 -4.41 -4.44
CA SER A 96 8.53 -3.63 -5.70
C SER A 96 9.09 -4.39 -6.91
N GLY A 97 9.37 -5.68 -6.76
CA GLY A 97 9.96 -6.51 -7.80
C GLY A 97 9.04 -6.77 -9.01
N PRO A 98 9.57 -7.37 -10.08
CA PRO A 98 8.75 -7.94 -11.15
C PRO A 98 7.78 -9.01 -10.61
N ALA A 99 6.63 -9.15 -11.27
CA ALA A 99 5.73 -10.27 -11.00
C ALA A 99 6.31 -11.55 -11.65
N GLY A 100 6.23 -12.68 -10.95
CA GLY A 100 6.85 -13.95 -11.37
C GLY A 100 8.30 -14.13 -10.90
N GLY A 101 8.77 -13.29 -9.97
CA GLY A 101 10.11 -13.34 -9.41
C GLY A 101 11.05 -12.26 -9.96
N ASN A 102 12.08 -11.95 -9.19
CA ASN A 102 13.04 -10.90 -9.56
C ASN A 102 13.89 -11.34 -10.75
N THR A 103 14.07 -10.44 -11.72
CA THR A 103 14.96 -10.66 -12.89
C THR A 103 16.41 -10.21 -12.63
N THR A 104 16.64 -9.55 -11.50
CA THR A 104 17.94 -9.08 -11.00
C THR A 104 18.05 -9.37 -9.51
N LEU A 105 19.19 -9.09 -8.88
CA LEU A 105 19.43 -9.36 -7.45
C LEU A 105 19.27 -10.86 -7.09
N LEU A 106 19.74 -11.73 -7.99
CA LEU A 106 19.67 -13.20 -7.84
C LEU A 106 20.83 -13.79 -7.03
N GLY A 107 21.97 -13.10 -7.01
CA GLY A 107 23.16 -13.54 -6.26
C GLY A 107 23.13 -13.08 -4.82
N GLU A 108 23.87 -13.77 -3.95
CA GLU A 108 24.09 -13.31 -2.58
C GLU A 108 24.81 -11.95 -2.59
N PRO A 109 24.35 -10.98 -1.79
CA PRO A 109 25.02 -9.69 -1.67
C PRO A 109 26.46 -9.87 -1.17
N LYS A 110 27.43 -9.38 -1.94
CA LYS A 110 28.84 -9.32 -1.54
C LYS A 110 29.26 -7.87 -1.48
N ALA A 111 30.16 -7.55 -0.55
CA ALA A 111 30.78 -6.24 -0.51
C ALA A 111 31.45 -5.96 -1.87
N PRO A 112 31.18 -4.81 -2.51
CA PRO A 112 31.85 -4.46 -3.74
C PRO A 112 33.35 -4.29 -3.47
N PRO A 113 34.22 -4.47 -4.48
CA PRO A 113 35.61 -4.11 -4.36
C PRO A 113 35.70 -2.60 -4.13
N CYS A 114 35.99 -2.20 -2.89
CA CYS A 114 36.26 -0.81 -2.56
C CYS A 114 37.72 -0.48 -2.91
N ARG A 115 37.97 0.72 -3.46
CA ARG A 115 39.34 1.22 -3.63
C ARG A 115 39.96 1.40 -2.25
N ASP A 116 41.15 0.86 -2.04
CA ASP A 116 41.95 1.20 -0.88
C ASP A 116 42.39 2.67 -1.00
N LEU A 117 41.88 3.53 -0.11
CA LEU A 117 42.20 4.95 -0.10
C LEU A 117 43.59 5.22 0.50
N ASP A 118 44.14 4.27 1.25
CA ASP A 118 45.42 4.38 1.97
C ASP A 118 46.59 3.81 1.15
N ALA A 119 46.32 3.17 0.01
CA ALA A 119 47.33 2.57 -0.87
C ALA A 119 48.04 3.58 -1.81
N CYS A 120 48.03 4.88 -1.51
CA CYS A 120 48.70 5.95 -2.28
C CYS A 120 50.04 6.36 -1.65
#